data_AF-A0A942RV73-F1
#
_entry.id   AF-A0A942RV73-F1
#
_cell.length_a   1.000
_cell.length_b   1.000
_cell.length_c   1.000
_cell.angle_alpha   90.00
_cell.angle_beta   90.00
_cell.angle_gamma   90.00
#
_symmetry.space_group_name_H-M   'P 1'
#
loop_
_entity.id
_entity.type
_entity.pdbx_description
1 polymer ?
#
loop_
_entity_poly.entity_id
_entity_poly.type
_entity_poly.pdbx_seq_one_letter_code
_entity_poly.pdbx_strand_id
1 'polypeptide(L)'
;MTKDKLLLHHAVTPTWEEKSKAWLAQWFSDLGFSRGYGSNPNNWNGLINPYTGQRSYAMAHFAGQRVDSRTPDASDAERTAGFRLVKLVDNPWNVITYHAGNWPVNQTSIGIENLMDARNDTLRDGDRKVIAAFWRPQDQKLNGATAVYGHYEVSLTATQCPARIMEARDAIVGYINNPPVVVAPKPAPVPTPAPKPLENPYTRFENGPINLIVNKDPTYAFDLSKKTWEELNVAKVKTLQKGEPFVAVGKYKHPLGGVYFMTDFSFGNADVDGTPAHPYGVNTVDLSPAPVPVPESVKPAEPITPVIQEPQPVTETPVSDTPEPPVEQDDGSVSIPVKVTPPDPNKWKESYTAAPNEFVARLDSVIKDISGEKQDIALRQGQTVHVAGQFEKDGVKYYRTQRSVENGWWYGIPFKTQSIDTLLDTDDVFDLDIDDIVANLTLKEKLIKFVALVTGWFSTLGKKTKE
;
A
#
# COMPACT_ATOMS: atom_id res chain seq x y z
N MET A 1 -31.17 -19.97 1.51
CA MET A 1 -31.74 -19.79 2.86
C MET A 1 -31.55 -18.35 3.27
N THR A 2 -32.55 -17.75 3.91
CA THR A 2 -32.48 -16.36 4.36
C THR A 2 -31.53 -16.24 5.56
N LYS A 3 -30.62 -15.27 5.52
CA LYS A 3 -29.71 -14.98 6.63
C LYS A 3 -30.40 -14.01 7.60
N ASP A 4 -30.90 -14.52 8.71
CA ASP A 4 -31.65 -13.78 9.74
C ASP A 4 -30.83 -13.54 11.02
N LYS A 5 -29.61 -14.09 11.10
CA LYS A 5 -28.73 -14.01 12.27
C LYS A 5 -27.38 -13.38 11.92
N LEU A 6 -26.96 -12.41 12.74
CA LEU A 6 -25.60 -11.90 12.76
C LEU A 6 -24.85 -12.51 13.95
N LEU A 7 -23.75 -13.20 13.69
CA LEU A 7 -22.94 -13.84 14.72
C LEU A 7 -21.62 -13.11 14.88
N LEU A 8 -21.35 -12.68 16.11
CA LEU A 8 -20.11 -12.02 16.51
C LEU A 8 -19.10 -13.08 16.98
N HIS A 9 -17.89 -13.01 16.41
CA HIS A 9 -16.74 -13.86 16.74
C HIS A 9 -15.50 -13.01 17.05
N HIS A 10 -14.48 -13.64 17.64
CA HIS A 10 -13.14 -13.08 17.77
C HIS A 10 -12.08 -14.07 17.24
N ALA A 11 -11.07 -13.55 16.54
CA ALA A 11 -10.05 -14.41 15.93
C ALA A 11 -8.91 -14.80 16.90
N VAL A 12 -8.88 -14.23 18.11
CA VAL A 12 -7.77 -14.33 19.08
C VAL A 12 -6.43 -14.01 18.42
N THR A 13 -6.36 -12.84 17.80
CA THR A 13 -5.15 -12.31 17.13
C THR A 13 -4.70 -11.01 17.80
N PRO A 14 -3.47 -10.54 17.52
CA PRO A 14 -3.18 -9.12 17.65
C PRO A 14 -4.19 -8.29 16.83
N THR A 15 -4.34 -7.02 17.20
CA THR A 15 -5.10 -6.04 16.42
C THR A 15 -4.30 -5.71 15.16
N TRP A 16 -4.47 -6.51 14.11
CA TRP A 16 -3.76 -6.38 12.84
C TRP A 16 -4.28 -5.21 12.01
N GLU A 17 -3.80 -4.00 12.28
CA GLU A 17 -4.20 -2.77 11.55
C GLU A 17 -3.51 -2.67 10.18
N GLU A 18 -2.35 -3.29 10.00
CA GLU A 18 -1.48 -3.13 8.85
C GLU A 18 -1.71 -4.14 7.71
N LYS A 19 -2.67 -5.05 7.87
CA LYS A 19 -2.92 -6.12 6.89
C LYS A 19 -3.89 -5.68 5.79
N SER A 20 -3.62 -6.07 4.54
CA SER A 20 -4.52 -5.82 3.40
C SER A 20 -5.73 -6.75 3.40
N LYS A 21 -6.77 -6.38 2.66
CA LYS A 21 -7.97 -7.20 2.50
C LYS A 21 -7.65 -8.57 1.90
N ALA A 22 -6.83 -8.59 0.86
CA ALA A 22 -6.41 -9.81 0.18
C ALA A 22 -5.59 -10.74 1.10
N TRP A 23 -4.68 -10.17 1.89
CA TRP A 23 -3.88 -10.93 2.84
C TRP A 23 -4.75 -11.57 3.92
N LEU A 24 -5.70 -10.82 4.48
CA LEU A 24 -6.60 -11.34 5.53
C LEU A 24 -7.49 -12.47 5.02
N ALA A 25 -8.08 -12.33 3.83
CA ALA A 25 -8.87 -13.39 3.24
C ALA A 25 -8.05 -14.67 3.01
N GLN A 26 -6.81 -14.53 2.54
CA GLN A 26 -5.92 -15.68 2.39
C GLN A 26 -5.56 -16.30 3.74
N TRP A 27 -5.21 -15.49 4.75
CA TRP A 27 -4.86 -15.98 6.07
C TRP A 27 -6.00 -16.76 6.74
N PHE A 28 -7.24 -16.27 6.68
CA PHE A 28 -8.40 -17.01 7.19
C PHE A 28 -8.68 -18.30 6.39
N SER A 29 -8.41 -18.29 5.08
CA SER A 29 -8.49 -19.49 4.26
C SER A 29 -7.45 -20.53 4.69
N ASP A 30 -6.19 -20.14 4.87
CA ASP A 30 -5.13 -21.05 5.31
C ASP A 30 -5.41 -21.62 6.71
N LEU A 31 -5.91 -20.78 7.63
CA LEU A 31 -6.33 -21.21 8.97
C LEU A 31 -7.49 -22.22 8.90
N GLY A 32 -8.48 -21.98 8.05
CA GLY A 32 -9.56 -22.92 7.82
C GLY A 32 -9.05 -24.25 7.27
N PHE A 33 -8.20 -24.21 6.26
CA PHE A 33 -7.60 -25.41 5.66
C PHE A 33 -6.89 -26.29 6.69
N SER A 34 -5.98 -25.68 7.48
CA SER A 34 -5.19 -26.35 8.52
C SER A 34 -5.99 -26.93 9.68
N ARG A 35 -7.16 -26.37 10.01
CA ARG A 35 -8.04 -26.90 11.07
C ARG A 35 -8.84 -28.14 10.65
N GLY A 36 -8.35 -28.89 9.67
CA GLY A 36 -8.96 -30.13 9.21
C GLY A 36 -10.19 -29.93 8.32
N TYR A 37 -10.45 -28.71 7.84
CA TYR A 37 -11.53 -28.49 6.88
C TYR A 37 -11.07 -28.73 5.44
N GLY A 38 -9.77 -28.70 5.17
CA GLY A 38 -9.18 -29.08 3.89
C GLY A 38 -9.33 -30.57 3.54
N SER A 39 -9.47 -31.44 4.54
CA SER A 39 -9.58 -32.90 4.34
C SER A 39 -10.96 -33.36 3.85
N ASN A 40 -11.98 -32.47 3.86
CA ASN A 40 -13.30 -32.76 3.29
C ASN A 40 -13.74 -31.65 2.33
N PRO A 41 -13.19 -31.63 1.09
CA PRO A 41 -13.42 -30.54 0.11
C PRO A 41 -14.88 -30.39 -0.33
N ASN A 42 -15.72 -31.42 -0.13
CA ASN A 42 -17.14 -31.40 -0.48
C ASN A 42 -17.95 -30.41 0.38
N ASN A 43 -17.54 -30.22 1.64
CA ASN A 43 -18.18 -29.28 2.57
C ASN A 43 -17.94 -27.79 2.21
N TRP A 44 -17.03 -27.53 1.27
CA TRP A 44 -16.51 -26.19 0.95
C TRP A 44 -16.72 -25.82 -0.52
N ASN A 45 -17.55 -26.57 -1.24
CA ASN A 45 -17.88 -26.24 -2.62
C ASN A 45 -18.57 -24.88 -2.69
N GLY A 46 -18.00 -23.96 -3.48
CA GLY A 46 -18.53 -22.63 -3.71
C GLY A 46 -17.98 -21.53 -2.81
N LEU A 47 -17.12 -21.83 -1.84
CA LEU A 47 -16.40 -20.77 -1.12
C LEU A 47 -15.22 -20.30 -1.96
N ILE A 48 -15.28 -19.04 -2.40
CA ILE A 48 -14.27 -18.41 -3.25
C ILE A 48 -13.67 -17.24 -2.49
N ASN A 49 -12.35 -17.09 -2.52
CA ASN A 49 -11.67 -15.92 -1.99
C ASN A 49 -11.92 -14.75 -2.96
N PRO A 50 -12.59 -13.66 -2.53
CA PRO A 50 -13.03 -12.60 -3.43
C PRO A 50 -11.86 -11.78 -4.03
N TYR A 51 -10.64 -11.94 -3.53
CA TYR A 51 -9.47 -11.19 -4.00
C TYR A 51 -8.56 -12.01 -4.92
N THR A 52 -8.63 -13.34 -4.85
CA THR A 52 -7.79 -14.22 -5.69
C THR A 52 -8.60 -15.03 -6.70
N GLY A 53 -9.93 -15.13 -6.53
CA GLY A 53 -10.79 -16.00 -7.33
C GLY A 53 -10.57 -17.50 -7.05
N GLN A 54 -9.65 -17.86 -6.16
CA GLN A 54 -9.36 -19.23 -5.79
C GLN A 54 -10.34 -19.73 -4.73
N ARG A 55 -10.33 -21.05 -4.50
CA ARG A 55 -11.09 -21.65 -3.39
C ARG A 55 -10.67 -21.05 -2.05
N SER A 56 -11.65 -20.71 -1.22
CA SER A 56 -11.46 -20.27 0.17
C SER A 56 -11.89 -21.39 1.12
N TYR A 57 -11.17 -21.52 2.24
CA TYR A 57 -11.56 -22.37 3.36
C TYR A 57 -11.95 -21.54 4.60
N ALA A 58 -12.16 -20.23 4.43
CA ALA A 58 -12.49 -19.35 5.54
C ALA A 58 -13.78 -19.80 6.25
N MET A 59 -13.68 -19.99 7.57
CA MET A 59 -14.80 -20.46 8.39
C MET A 59 -15.84 -19.38 8.68
N ALA A 60 -15.54 -18.11 8.40
CA ALA A 60 -16.42 -16.97 8.57
C ALA A 60 -16.65 -16.22 7.26
N HIS A 61 -17.67 -15.37 7.23
CA HIS A 61 -18.03 -14.62 6.04
C HIS A 61 -17.22 -13.32 5.93
N PHE A 62 -16.95 -12.69 7.08
CA PHE A 62 -16.20 -11.44 7.18
C PHE A 62 -15.17 -11.49 8.30
N ALA A 63 -14.12 -10.69 8.16
CA ALA A 63 -13.26 -10.27 9.26
C ALA A 63 -13.49 -8.80 9.60
N GLY A 64 -13.60 -8.49 10.89
CA GLY A 64 -13.61 -7.13 11.40
C GLY A 64 -12.20 -6.65 11.70
N GLN A 65 -11.77 -5.54 11.08
CA GLN A 65 -10.40 -5.02 11.21
C GLN A 65 -10.44 -3.53 11.60
N ARG A 66 -9.67 -3.15 12.63
CA ARG A 66 -9.41 -1.73 12.92
C ARG A 66 -8.52 -1.13 11.84
N VAL A 67 -8.81 0.10 11.44
CA VAL A 67 -8.15 0.79 10.33
C VAL A 67 -7.46 2.04 10.84
N ASP A 68 -6.25 2.27 10.36
CA ASP A 68 -5.47 3.49 10.62
C ASP A 68 -4.79 3.99 9.34
N SER A 69 -3.80 4.88 9.45
CA SER A 69 -3.03 5.40 8.32
C SER A 69 -2.13 4.33 7.68
N ARG A 70 -1.77 3.27 8.39
CA ARG A 70 -0.88 2.19 7.95
C ARG A 70 -1.64 1.07 7.24
N THR A 71 -2.96 0.97 7.42
CA THR A 71 -3.77 -0.05 6.74
C THR A 71 -3.67 0.15 5.23
N PRO A 72 -3.08 -0.81 4.48
CA PRO A 72 -3.12 -0.77 3.02
C PRO A 72 -4.56 -0.92 2.55
N ASP A 73 -4.86 -0.54 1.31
CA ASP A 73 -6.16 -0.74 0.62
C ASP A 73 -7.44 -0.30 1.38
N ALA A 74 -7.30 0.48 2.46
CA ALA A 74 -8.39 1.13 3.16
C ALA A 74 -8.79 2.40 2.42
N SER A 75 -10.08 2.48 2.08
CA SER A 75 -10.72 3.69 1.56
C SER A 75 -10.75 4.80 2.61
N ASP A 76 -10.94 6.04 2.18
CA ASP A 76 -11.05 7.19 3.08
C ASP A 76 -12.22 7.04 4.06
N ALA A 77 -13.33 6.42 3.62
CA ALA A 77 -14.47 6.12 4.47
C ALA A 77 -14.12 5.11 5.58
N GLU A 78 -13.39 4.05 5.24
CA GLU A 78 -12.92 3.05 6.22
C GLU A 78 -11.91 3.67 7.21
N ARG A 79 -11.01 4.54 6.73
CA ARG A 79 -10.06 5.26 7.59
C ARG A 79 -10.76 6.22 8.53
N THR A 80 -11.74 6.97 8.02
CA THR A 80 -12.57 7.89 8.81
C THR A 80 -13.37 7.14 9.87
N ALA A 81 -13.90 5.96 9.53
CA ALA A 81 -14.61 5.10 10.48
C ALA A 81 -13.68 4.42 11.51
N GLY A 82 -12.37 4.31 11.20
CA GLY A 82 -11.39 3.60 12.01
C GLY A 82 -11.59 2.08 12.04
N PHE A 83 -12.47 1.54 11.19
CA PHE A 83 -12.84 0.13 11.16
C PHE A 83 -13.39 -0.27 9.78
N ARG A 84 -13.20 -1.54 9.39
CA ARG A 84 -13.76 -2.11 8.17
C ARG A 84 -14.18 -3.57 8.34
N LEU A 85 -15.08 -4.01 7.46
CA LEU A 85 -15.43 -5.42 7.29
C LEU A 85 -14.81 -5.95 6.00
N VAL A 86 -13.90 -6.90 6.13
CA VAL A 86 -13.22 -7.57 5.02
C VAL A 86 -13.99 -8.83 4.66
N LYS A 87 -14.49 -8.93 3.43
CA LYS A 87 -15.09 -10.18 2.93
C LYS A 87 -14.03 -11.28 2.89
N LEU A 88 -14.33 -12.45 3.44
CA LEU A 88 -13.45 -13.63 3.42
C LEU A 88 -13.88 -14.65 2.36
N VAL A 89 -15.15 -14.57 1.95
CA VAL A 89 -15.76 -15.38 0.91
C VAL A 89 -16.52 -14.47 -0.05
N ASP A 90 -16.53 -14.85 -1.32
CA ASP A 90 -17.36 -14.21 -2.32
C ASP A 90 -18.83 -14.54 -2.07
N ASN A 91 -19.71 -13.61 -2.46
CA ASN A 91 -21.15 -13.72 -2.32
C ASN A 91 -21.63 -14.22 -0.92
N PRO A 92 -21.25 -13.53 0.19
CA PRO A 92 -21.44 -14.02 1.55
C PRO A 92 -22.91 -14.30 1.93
N TRP A 93 -23.86 -13.70 1.22
CA TRP A 93 -25.29 -13.93 1.46
C TRP A 93 -25.80 -15.28 0.94
N ASN A 94 -25.11 -15.87 -0.04
CA ASN A 94 -25.54 -17.09 -0.73
C ASN A 94 -24.68 -18.32 -0.41
N VAL A 95 -23.67 -18.16 0.44
CA VAL A 95 -22.81 -19.25 0.88
C VAL A 95 -23.01 -19.55 2.36
N ILE A 96 -22.50 -20.70 2.78
CA ILE A 96 -22.55 -21.16 4.18
C ILE A 96 -21.11 -21.36 4.61
N THR A 97 -20.72 -20.77 5.74
CA THR A 97 -19.40 -20.99 6.35
C THR A 97 -19.56 -21.69 7.70
N TYR A 98 -18.54 -22.40 8.16
CA TYR A 98 -18.57 -23.18 9.41
C TYR A 98 -18.14 -22.38 10.64
N HIS A 99 -18.84 -21.29 10.97
CA HIS A 99 -18.42 -20.40 12.06
C HIS A 99 -19.04 -20.74 13.42
N ALA A 100 -20.30 -21.18 13.47
CA ALA A 100 -21.05 -21.28 14.73
C ALA A 100 -20.80 -22.56 15.52
N GLY A 101 -20.18 -23.61 14.94
CA GLY A 101 -20.17 -24.94 15.56
C GLY A 101 -21.57 -25.58 15.68
N ASN A 102 -22.57 -25.01 14.99
CA ASN A 102 -23.95 -25.45 14.97
C ASN A 102 -24.48 -25.32 13.53
N TRP A 103 -24.62 -26.45 12.84
CA TRP A 103 -24.90 -26.47 11.40
C TRP A 103 -26.22 -25.78 10.99
N PRO A 104 -27.36 -26.00 11.68
CA PRO A 104 -28.57 -25.20 11.47
C PRO A 104 -28.36 -23.68 11.59
N VAL A 105 -27.51 -23.24 12.51
CA VAL A 105 -27.22 -21.81 12.68
C VAL A 105 -26.37 -21.29 11.52
N ASN A 106 -25.28 -21.98 11.15
CA ASN A 106 -24.42 -21.62 10.01
C ASN A 106 -25.22 -21.34 8.72
N GLN A 107 -26.25 -22.16 8.47
CA GLN A 107 -27.12 -22.03 7.30
C GLN A 107 -27.90 -20.71 7.24
N THR A 108 -28.22 -20.13 8.40
CA THR A 108 -29.08 -18.94 8.55
C THR A 108 -28.34 -17.73 9.11
N SER A 109 -27.02 -17.82 9.30
CA SER A 109 -26.21 -16.74 9.85
C SER A 109 -25.12 -16.19 8.92
N ILE A 110 -24.73 -14.95 9.19
CA ILE A 110 -23.46 -14.34 8.77
C ILE A 110 -22.53 -14.27 9.99
N GLY A 111 -21.30 -14.74 9.85
CA GLY A 111 -20.27 -14.69 10.89
C GLY A 111 -19.24 -13.59 10.62
N ILE A 112 -18.94 -12.78 11.64
CA ILE A 112 -17.88 -11.77 11.62
C ILE A 112 -16.80 -12.13 12.64
N GLU A 113 -15.59 -12.45 12.17
CA GLU A 113 -14.39 -12.69 12.98
C GLU A 113 -13.65 -11.38 13.24
N ASN A 114 -13.77 -10.82 14.45
CA ASN A 114 -13.10 -9.57 14.78
C ASN A 114 -11.63 -9.83 15.15
N LEU A 115 -10.71 -9.17 14.45
CA LEU A 115 -9.26 -9.30 14.59
C LEU A 115 -8.76 -8.63 15.86
N MET A 116 -8.95 -9.29 16.99
CA MET A 116 -8.50 -8.86 18.30
C MET A 116 -8.54 -10.00 19.32
N ASP A 117 -7.82 -9.83 20.43
CA ASP A 117 -7.99 -10.66 21.62
C ASP A 117 -9.11 -10.09 22.52
N ALA A 118 -10.35 -10.49 22.22
CA ALA A 118 -11.50 -10.01 22.97
C ALA A 118 -11.62 -10.56 24.41
N ARG A 119 -10.65 -11.34 24.91
CA ARG A 119 -10.60 -11.66 26.34
C ARG A 119 -10.20 -10.43 27.16
N ASN A 120 -9.43 -9.53 26.54
CA ASN A 120 -8.86 -8.35 27.19
C ASN A 120 -9.43 -7.03 26.63
N ASP A 121 -10.00 -7.03 25.42
CA ASP A 121 -10.50 -5.83 24.73
C ASP A 121 -11.93 -6.06 24.18
N THR A 122 -12.62 -4.99 23.76
CA THR A 122 -13.96 -5.05 23.15
C THR A 122 -14.07 -4.12 21.94
N LEU A 123 -15.16 -4.21 21.20
CA LEU A 123 -15.42 -3.34 20.04
C LEU A 123 -15.56 -1.88 20.49
N ARG A 124 -14.87 -0.96 19.82
CA ARG A 124 -15.03 0.48 20.02
C ARG A 124 -16.33 0.96 19.40
N ASP A 125 -16.73 2.18 19.72
CA ASP A 125 -17.96 2.77 19.19
C ASP A 125 -18.01 2.81 17.65
N GLY A 126 -16.90 3.18 16.99
CA GLY A 126 -16.78 3.16 15.53
C GLY A 126 -16.95 1.75 14.94
N ASP A 127 -16.32 0.75 15.56
CA ASP A 127 -16.40 -0.65 15.15
C ASP A 127 -17.87 -1.13 15.15
N ARG A 128 -18.61 -0.81 16.23
CA ARG A 128 -20.04 -1.14 16.39
C ARG A 128 -20.90 -0.49 15.33
N LYS A 129 -20.66 0.79 15.02
CA LYS A 129 -21.40 1.54 14.00
C LYS A 129 -21.20 0.94 12.61
N VAL A 130 -19.98 0.51 12.27
CA VAL A 130 -19.70 -0.14 10.98
C VAL A 130 -20.40 -1.48 10.87
N ILE A 131 -20.35 -2.32 11.92
CA ILE A 131 -21.06 -3.61 11.95
C ILE A 131 -22.57 -3.41 11.81
N ALA A 132 -23.14 -2.48 12.57
CA ALA A 132 -24.56 -2.15 12.49
C ALA A 132 -24.95 -1.62 11.10
N ALA A 133 -24.13 -0.75 10.50
CA ALA A 133 -24.40 -0.21 9.17
C ALA A 133 -24.36 -1.28 8.08
N PHE A 134 -23.46 -2.26 8.19
CA PHE A 134 -23.42 -3.42 7.31
C PHE A 134 -24.68 -4.28 7.41
N TRP A 135 -25.17 -4.54 8.63
CA TRP A 135 -26.29 -5.46 8.85
C TRP A 135 -27.66 -4.83 8.60
N ARG A 136 -27.80 -3.52 8.80
CA ARG A 136 -29.09 -2.81 8.72
C ARG A 136 -29.88 -3.06 7.43
N PRO A 137 -29.30 -3.07 6.21
CA PRO A 137 -30.07 -3.37 5.00
C PRO A 137 -30.67 -4.78 5.01
N GLN A 138 -30.02 -5.74 5.67
CA GLN A 138 -30.56 -7.09 5.83
C GLN A 138 -31.68 -7.11 6.87
N ASP A 139 -31.52 -6.40 7.98
CA ASP A 139 -32.57 -6.23 8.98
C ASP A 139 -33.84 -5.58 8.41
N GLN A 140 -33.69 -4.57 7.58
CA GLN A 140 -34.79 -3.94 6.85
C GLN A 140 -35.53 -4.91 5.93
N LYS A 141 -34.81 -5.78 5.20
CA LYS A 141 -35.42 -6.83 4.36
C LYS A 141 -36.20 -7.87 5.18
N LEU A 142 -35.88 -7.98 6.46
CA LEU A 142 -36.50 -8.91 7.41
C LEU A 142 -37.52 -8.21 8.32
N ASN A 143 -37.90 -6.96 8.01
CA ASN A 143 -38.83 -6.17 8.79
C ASN A 143 -38.44 -6.06 10.27
N GLY A 144 -37.14 -5.91 10.56
CA GLY A 144 -36.64 -5.79 11.94
C GLY A 144 -36.53 -7.11 12.69
N ALA A 145 -36.72 -8.25 12.02
CA ALA A 145 -36.73 -9.58 12.66
C ALA A 145 -35.32 -10.19 12.83
N THR A 146 -34.23 -9.43 12.69
CA THR A 146 -32.90 -10.02 12.85
C THR A 146 -32.50 -10.23 14.30
N ALA A 147 -31.63 -11.21 14.51
CA ALA A 147 -31.01 -11.47 15.80
C ALA A 147 -29.48 -11.32 15.71
N VAL A 148 -28.90 -10.65 16.71
CA VAL A 148 -27.44 -10.55 16.89
C VAL A 148 -27.04 -11.45 18.05
N TYR A 149 -26.16 -12.42 17.79
CA TYR A 149 -25.73 -13.41 18.78
C TYR A 149 -24.21 -13.39 18.96
N GLY A 150 -23.77 -13.73 20.17
CA GLY A 150 -22.42 -14.23 20.40
C GLY A 150 -22.28 -15.69 20.01
N HIS A 151 -21.08 -16.11 19.61
CA HIS A 151 -20.80 -17.52 19.30
C HIS A 151 -21.19 -18.49 20.43
N TYR A 152 -20.85 -18.20 21.69
CA TYR A 152 -21.18 -19.06 22.83
C TYR A 152 -22.69 -19.24 23.06
N GLU A 153 -23.54 -18.33 22.57
CA GLU A 153 -25.00 -18.43 22.75
C GLU A 153 -25.63 -19.48 21.82
N VAL A 154 -24.95 -19.81 20.72
CA VAL A 154 -25.49 -20.63 19.62
C VAL A 154 -24.65 -21.87 19.30
N SER A 155 -23.44 -21.96 19.85
CA SER A 155 -22.55 -23.11 19.65
C SER A 155 -23.08 -24.37 20.33
N LEU A 156 -22.88 -25.53 19.70
CA LEU A 156 -23.14 -26.84 20.34
C LEU A 156 -21.95 -27.32 21.18
N THR A 157 -20.80 -26.68 21.04
CA THR A 157 -19.60 -26.93 21.83
C THR A 157 -19.29 -25.73 22.72
N ALA A 158 -18.78 -26.00 23.93
CA ALA A 158 -18.38 -24.94 24.84
C ALA A 158 -17.31 -24.05 24.21
N THR A 159 -17.55 -22.74 24.21
CA THR A 159 -16.62 -21.75 23.68
C THR A 159 -16.72 -20.47 24.51
N GLN A 160 -15.60 -19.75 24.66
CA GLN A 160 -15.57 -18.42 25.27
C GLN A 160 -15.79 -17.32 24.24
N CYS A 161 -15.80 -17.64 22.95
CA CYS A 161 -16.03 -16.69 21.86
C CYS A 161 -17.46 -16.08 21.95
N PRO A 162 -17.66 -14.76 21.77
CA PRO A 162 -16.67 -13.76 21.38
C PRO A 162 -16.11 -12.97 22.57
N ALA A 163 -16.17 -13.53 23.78
CA ALA A 163 -15.71 -12.93 25.03
C ALA A 163 -16.31 -11.53 25.24
N ARG A 164 -15.48 -10.52 25.52
CA ARG A 164 -15.92 -9.15 25.84
C ARG A 164 -16.57 -8.41 24.66
N ILE A 165 -16.53 -8.93 23.43
CA ILE A 165 -17.34 -8.38 22.32
C ILE A 165 -18.84 -8.42 22.66
N MET A 166 -19.26 -9.32 23.54
CA MET A 166 -20.65 -9.35 24.00
C MET A 166 -21.10 -8.09 24.71
N GLU A 167 -20.18 -7.38 25.37
CA GLU A 167 -20.45 -6.07 25.97
C GLU A 167 -20.91 -5.04 24.93
N ALA A 168 -20.60 -5.26 23.65
CA ALA A 168 -20.95 -4.38 22.54
C ALA A 168 -22.25 -4.78 21.81
N ARG A 169 -22.85 -5.95 22.09
CA ARG A 169 -24.01 -6.48 21.36
C ARG A 169 -25.19 -5.51 21.37
N ASP A 170 -25.60 -5.07 22.56
CA ASP A 170 -26.81 -4.25 22.71
C ASP A 170 -26.64 -2.87 22.05
N ALA A 171 -25.41 -2.33 22.05
CA ALA A 171 -25.08 -1.11 21.32
C ALA A 171 -25.13 -1.31 19.79
N ILE A 172 -24.69 -2.46 19.27
CA ILE A 172 -24.83 -2.81 17.84
C ILE A 172 -26.31 -2.89 17.47
N VAL A 173 -27.13 -3.58 18.28
CA VAL A 173 -28.59 -3.65 18.08
C VAL A 173 -29.21 -2.25 18.13
N GLY A 174 -28.78 -1.42 19.08
CA GLY A 174 -29.17 -0.01 19.17
C GLY A 174 -28.88 0.76 17.89
N TYR A 175 -27.69 0.61 17.29
CA TYR A 175 -27.32 1.26 16.02
C TYR A 175 -28.00 0.65 14.77
N ILE A 176 -28.42 -0.61 14.82
CA ILE A 176 -29.24 -1.21 13.75
C ILE A 176 -30.61 -0.54 13.75
N ASN A 177 -31.28 -0.54 14.91
CA ASN A 177 -32.65 -0.04 15.08
C ASN A 177 -32.76 1.48 15.04
N ASN A 178 -31.75 2.18 15.56
CA ASN A 178 -31.67 3.64 15.64
C ASN A 178 -30.37 4.09 14.99
N PRO A 179 -30.30 4.12 13.64
CA PRO A 179 -29.12 4.63 12.95
C PRO A 179 -28.80 6.04 13.47
N PRO A 180 -27.52 6.36 13.75
CA PRO A 180 -27.14 7.73 14.03
C PRO A 180 -27.68 8.60 12.90
N VAL A 181 -28.38 9.69 13.25
CA VAL A 181 -28.79 10.67 12.25
C VAL A 181 -27.50 11.15 11.61
N VAL A 182 -27.26 10.73 10.38
CA VAL A 182 -26.23 11.33 9.56
C VAL A 182 -26.75 12.74 9.34
N VAL A 183 -26.30 13.68 10.18
CA VAL A 183 -26.49 15.09 9.90
C VAL A 183 -25.84 15.25 8.54
N ALA A 184 -26.68 15.43 7.50
CA ALA A 184 -26.18 15.63 6.17
C ALA A 184 -25.07 16.67 6.29
N PRO A 185 -23.83 16.36 5.88
CA PRO A 185 -22.75 17.32 6.00
C PRO A 185 -23.30 18.61 5.44
N LYS A 186 -23.31 19.68 6.25
CA LYS A 186 -23.78 21.00 5.84
C LYS A 186 -23.27 21.17 4.42
N PRO A 187 -24.16 21.36 3.41
CA PRO A 187 -23.77 21.26 2.02
C PRO A 187 -22.46 22.00 1.88
N ALA A 188 -21.41 21.27 1.47
CA ALA A 188 -20.11 21.87 1.28
C ALA A 188 -20.39 23.16 0.49
N PRO A 189 -19.87 24.32 0.94
CA PRO A 189 -20.10 25.56 0.21
C PRO A 189 -19.85 25.25 -1.25
N VAL A 190 -20.84 25.55 -2.10
CA VAL A 190 -20.81 25.24 -3.53
C VAL A 190 -19.38 25.48 -3.99
N PRO A 191 -18.66 24.46 -4.50
CA PRO A 191 -17.27 24.64 -4.83
C PRO A 191 -17.20 25.88 -5.70
N THR A 192 -16.45 26.88 -5.23
CA THR A 192 -16.12 28.04 -6.05
C THR A 192 -15.72 27.45 -7.40
N PRO A 193 -16.35 27.89 -8.51
CA PRO A 193 -16.08 27.34 -9.83
C PRO A 193 -14.58 27.14 -9.95
N ALA A 194 -14.15 25.92 -10.32
CA ALA A 194 -12.74 25.62 -10.49
C ALA A 194 -12.12 26.81 -11.23
N PRO A 195 -11.07 27.45 -10.68
CA PRO A 195 -10.47 28.61 -11.31
C PRO A 195 -10.29 28.27 -12.79
N LYS A 196 -10.87 29.09 -13.66
CA LYS A 196 -10.65 28.97 -15.11
C LYS A 196 -9.16 28.67 -15.29
N PRO A 197 -8.78 27.67 -16.12
CA PRO A 197 -7.38 27.40 -16.39
C PRO A 197 -6.69 28.73 -16.62
N LEU A 198 -5.67 29.03 -15.82
CA LEU A 198 -5.01 30.32 -15.84
C LEU A 198 -4.55 30.51 -17.29
N GLU A 199 -5.20 31.40 -18.03
CA GLU A 199 -4.83 31.68 -19.41
C GLU A 199 -3.34 31.97 -19.42
N ASN A 200 -2.61 31.37 -20.36
CA ASN A 200 -1.17 31.58 -20.47
C ASN A 200 -0.92 33.11 -20.46
N PRO A 201 -0.28 33.67 -19.42
CA PRO A 201 -0.15 35.11 -19.28
C PRO A 201 0.83 35.71 -20.30
N TYR A 202 1.50 34.88 -21.09
CA TYR A 202 2.43 35.26 -22.14
C TYR A 202 1.74 35.27 -23.51
N THR A 203 1.99 36.32 -24.29
CA THR A 203 1.50 36.44 -25.68
C THR A 203 2.63 36.94 -26.57
N ARG A 204 3.03 36.13 -27.55
CA ARG A 204 3.97 36.54 -28.60
C ARG A 204 3.28 37.47 -29.60
N PHE A 205 4.00 38.42 -30.19
CA PHE A 205 3.43 39.27 -31.23
C PHE A 205 3.32 38.54 -32.56
N GLU A 206 2.12 38.54 -33.14
CA GLU A 206 1.83 37.85 -34.41
C GLU A 206 2.60 38.42 -35.60
N ASN A 207 2.85 39.74 -35.59
CA ASN A 207 3.54 40.45 -36.68
C ASN A 207 5.07 40.56 -36.45
N GLY A 208 5.63 39.72 -35.58
CA GLY A 208 7.05 39.75 -35.23
C GLY A 208 7.42 40.84 -34.20
N PRO A 209 8.73 41.05 -33.97
CA PRO A 209 9.22 41.98 -32.96
C PRO A 209 8.77 43.43 -33.21
N ILE A 210 8.40 44.13 -32.14
CA ILE A 210 8.04 45.55 -32.18
C ILE A 210 9.23 46.39 -31.72
N ASN A 211 9.63 47.36 -32.53
CA ASN A 211 10.65 48.35 -32.19
C ASN A 211 10.03 49.50 -31.39
N LEU A 212 10.56 49.73 -30.20
CA LEU A 212 10.09 50.71 -29.23
C LEU A 212 11.25 51.59 -28.78
N ILE A 213 10.92 52.71 -28.15
CA ILE A 213 11.85 53.58 -27.45
C ILE A 213 11.33 53.81 -26.03
N VAL A 214 12.26 53.88 -25.08
CA VAL A 214 11.95 54.23 -23.69
C VAL A 214 11.50 55.68 -23.62
N ASN A 215 10.31 55.94 -23.06
CA ASN A 215 9.74 57.30 -23.02
C ASN A 215 9.86 57.97 -21.64
N LYS A 216 10.20 57.20 -20.60
CA LYS A 216 10.31 57.65 -19.20
C LYS A 216 11.75 57.55 -18.70
N ASP A 217 12.16 58.52 -17.89
CA ASP A 217 13.50 58.60 -17.32
C ASP A 217 13.46 58.64 -15.78
N PRO A 218 14.03 57.66 -15.06
CA PRO A 218 14.44 56.34 -15.54
C PRO A 218 13.23 55.40 -15.71
N THR A 219 13.37 54.37 -16.54
CA THR A 219 12.56 53.15 -16.42
C THR A 219 13.45 51.94 -16.09
N TYR A 220 12.84 50.81 -15.75
CA TYR A 220 13.54 49.61 -15.34
C TYR A 220 12.97 48.38 -16.04
N ALA A 221 13.85 47.45 -16.40
CA ALA A 221 13.47 46.06 -16.56
C ALA A 221 13.34 45.43 -15.17
N PHE A 222 12.18 44.85 -14.88
CA PHE A 222 11.87 44.21 -13.60
C PHE A 222 11.95 42.70 -13.71
N ASP A 223 12.29 42.02 -12.61
CA ASP A 223 12.09 40.58 -12.44
C ASP A 223 10.62 40.30 -12.11
N LEU A 224 9.89 39.78 -13.09
CA LEU A 224 8.46 39.48 -13.11
C LEU A 224 8.11 38.17 -12.38
N SER A 225 9.07 37.51 -11.72
CA SER A 225 8.80 36.34 -10.86
C SER A 225 8.19 36.70 -9.50
N LYS A 226 8.14 37.99 -9.16
CA LYS A 226 7.73 38.48 -7.84
C LYS A 226 6.23 38.44 -7.64
N LYS A 227 5.80 38.21 -6.39
CA LYS A 227 4.39 37.95 -6.08
C LYS A 227 3.69 39.11 -5.39
N THR A 228 4.42 40.18 -5.06
CA THR A 228 3.89 41.42 -4.48
C THR A 228 4.45 42.66 -5.18
N TRP A 229 3.74 43.80 -5.06
CA TRP A 229 4.19 45.05 -5.68
C TRP A 229 5.48 45.55 -5.03
N GLU A 230 5.64 45.32 -3.73
CA GLU A 230 6.81 45.67 -2.94
C GLU A 230 8.05 44.92 -3.44
N GLU A 231 7.95 43.59 -3.62
CA GLU A 231 9.04 42.76 -4.14
C GLU A 231 9.39 43.14 -5.58
N LEU A 232 8.38 43.36 -6.42
CA LEU A 232 8.59 43.74 -7.82
C LEU A 232 9.31 45.09 -7.93
N ASN A 233 8.92 46.08 -7.12
CA ASN A 233 9.48 47.43 -7.15
C ASN A 233 10.97 47.48 -6.76
N VAL A 234 11.45 46.54 -5.95
CA VAL A 234 12.88 46.44 -5.58
C VAL A 234 13.66 45.53 -6.52
N ALA A 235 13.00 44.64 -7.27
CA ALA A 235 13.64 43.67 -8.17
C ALA A 235 13.96 44.26 -9.55
N LYS A 236 14.75 45.34 -9.58
CA LYS A 236 15.21 46.02 -10.80
C LYS A 236 16.43 45.30 -11.38
N VAL A 237 16.32 44.80 -12.61
CA VAL A 237 17.35 44.01 -13.30
C VAL A 237 18.24 44.89 -14.18
N LYS A 238 17.66 45.89 -14.85
CA LYS A 238 18.39 46.84 -15.71
C LYS A 238 17.71 48.21 -15.66
N THR A 239 18.49 49.27 -15.50
CA THR A 239 18.01 50.66 -15.71
C THR A 239 18.08 50.98 -17.19
N LEU A 240 17.01 51.57 -17.74
CA LEU A 240 16.95 52.02 -19.13
C LEU A 240 16.76 53.53 -19.17
N GLN A 241 17.48 54.19 -20.07
CA GLN A 241 17.46 55.64 -20.23
C GLN A 241 16.38 56.06 -21.22
N LYS A 242 15.81 57.26 -21.07
CA LYS A 242 14.88 57.80 -22.06
C LYS A 242 15.55 57.92 -23.43
N GLY A 243 14.84 57.46 -24.46
CA GLY A 243 15.33 57.35 -25.83
C GLY A 243 16.08 56.05 -26.13
N GLU A 244 16.38 55.21 -25.14
CA GLU A 244 17.02 53.91 -25.37
C GLU A 244 16.11 53.02 -26.24
N PRO A 245 16.63 52.41 -27.32
CA PRO A 245 15.86 51.50 -28.15
C PRO A 245 15.55 50.21 -27.39
N PHE A 246 14.34 49.69 -27.60
CA PHE A 246 13.86 48.46 -26.98
C PHE A 246 13.11 47.61 -28.01
N VAL A 247 13.54 46.36 -28.21
CA VAL A 247 12.89 45.44 -29.15
C VAL A 247 12.12 44.39 -28.37
N ALA A 248 10.80 44.40 -28.50
CA ALA A 248 9.91 43.50 -27.78
C ALA A 248 9.41 42.37 -28.71
N VAL A 249 9.49 41.11 -28.27
CA VAL A 249 8.97 39.96 -29.05
C VAL A 249 7.61 39.46 -28.54
N GLY A 250 7.26 39.82 -27.31
CA GLY A 250 6.01 39.43 -26.68
C GLY A 250 5.71 40.26 -25.44
N LYS A 251 4.57 39.95 -24.83
CA LYS A 251 4.08 40.61 -23.61
C LYS A 251 3.68 39.60 -22.54
N TYR A 252 3.80 40.03 -21.29
CA TYR A 252 3.37 39.30 -20.11
C TYR A 252 2.32 40.10 -19.32
N LYS A 253 1.20 39.46 -18.96
CA LYS A 253 0.20 40.02 -18.06
C LYS A 253 0.46 39.54 -16.64
N HIS A 254 1.03 40.41 -15.81
CA HIS A 254 1.44 40.06 -14.46
C HIS A 254 0.20 39.83 -13.55
N PRO A 255 0.19 38.81 -12.67
CA PRO A 255 -0.94 38.52 -11.76
C PRO A 255 -1.33 39.68 -10.84
N LEU A 256 -0.36 40.54 -10.49
CA LEU A 256 -0.57 41.78 -9.73
C LEU A 256 -1.26 42.90 -10.53
N GLY A 257 -1.45 42.72 -11.83
CA GLY A 257 -1.84 43.76 -12.77
C GLY A 257 -0.64 44.32 -13.56
N GLY A 258 -0.93 45.10 -14.60
CA GLY A 258 0.09 45.63 -15.51
C GLY A 258 0.42 44.70 -16.68
N VAL A 259 0.97 45.27 -17.75
CA VAL A 259 1.44 44.56 -18.93
C VAL A 259 2.89 44.96 -19.16
N TYR A 260 3.74 43.95 -19.37
CA TYR A 260 5.18 44.12 -19.54
C TYR A 260 5.59 43.60 -20.91
N PHE A 261 6.43 44.36 -21.62
CA PHE A 261 7.08 43.89 -22.83
C PHE A 261 8.40 43.22 -22.51
N MET A 262 8.68 42.13 -23.22
CA MET A 262 9.84 41.27 -23.01
C MET A 262 10.67 41.20 -24.29
N THR A 263 11.99 41.23 -24.14
CA THR A 263 12.95 40.99 -25.24
C THR A 263 12.97 39.51 -25.60
N ASP A 264 13.56 39.15 -26.73
CA ASP A 264 13.71 37.74 -27.14
C ASP A 264 14.46 36.90 -26.10
N PHE A 265 15.56 37.45 -25.57
CA PHE A 265 16.33 36.88 -24.46
C PHE A 265 15.45 36.51 -23.26
N SER A 266 14.50 37.38 -22.91
CA SER A 266 13.65 37.17 -21.74
C SER A 266 12.47 36.24 -22.07
N PHE A 267 11.84 36.41 -23.24
CA PHE A 267 10.60 35.73 -23.57
C PHE A 267 10.80 34.24 -23.86
N GLY A 268 11.86 33.82 -24.56
CA GLY A 268 12.06 32.40 -24.87
C GLY A 268 10.87 31.83 -25.66
N ASN A 269 10.26 30.73 -25.19
CA ASN A 269 9.06 30.10 -25.76
C ASN A 269 7.83 30.20 -24.83
N ALA A 270 7.76 31.27 -24.00
CA ALA A 270 6.77 31.41 -22.94
C ALA A 270 5.30 31.33 -23.39
N ASP A 271 5.01 31.69 -24.65
CA ASP A 271 3.67 31.58 -25.23
C ASP A 271 3.21 30.13 -25.42
N VAL A 272 4.14 29.18 -25.50
CA VAL A 272 3.87 27.76 -25.69
C VAL A 272 3.90 26.98 -24.38
N ASP A 273 4.94 27.19 -23.56
CA ASP A 273 5.20 26.41 -22.35
C ASP A 273 4.76 27.12 -21.04
N GLY A 274 4.35 28.38 -21.13
CA GLY A 274 3.98 29.19 -19.97
C GLY A 274 5.15 29.63 -19.10
N THR A 275 6.40 29.45 -19.54
CA THR A 275 7.62 29.73 -18.77
C THR A 275 8.62 30.55 -19.59
N PRO A 276 8.95 31.79 -19.19
CA PRO A 276 9.93 32.59 -19.91
C PRO A 276 11.35 32.09 -19.68
N ALA A 277 12.24 32.32 -20.66
CA ALA A 277 13.67 32.01 -20.51
C ALA A 277 14.28 32.81 -19.36
N HIS A 278 13.92 34.10 -19.25
CA HIS A 278 14.17 34.92 -18.09
C HIS A 278 12.93 35.77 -17.79
N PRO A 279 12.47 35.86 -16.54
CA PRO A 279 11.26 36.59 -16.20
C PRO A 279 11.50 38.11 -16.21
N TYR A 280 12.14 38.70 -17.21
CA TYR A 280 12.46 40.12 -17.25
C TYR A 280 11.57 40.88 -18.23
N GLY A 281 11.03 42.01 -17.80
CA GLY A 281 10.24 42.86 -18.70
C GLY A 281 10.14 44.30 -18.26
N VAL A 282 9.75 45.15 -19.20
CA VAL A 282 9.61 46.61 -19.03
C VAL A 282 8.13 46.95 -19.11
N ASN A 283 7.66 47.81 -18.20
CA ASN A 283 6.25 48.19 -18.18
C ASN A 283 5.87 48.89 -19.49
N THR A 284 4.80 48.44 -20.14
CA THR A 284 4.36 48.95 -21.44
C THR A 284 4.09 50.45 -21.46
N VAL A 285 3.68 51.03 -20.33
CA VAL A 285 3.41 52.48 -20.21
C VAL A 285 4.68 53.34 -20.28
N ASP A 286 5.85 52.74 -20.05
CA ASP A 286 7.15 53.40 -20.06
C ASP A 286 7.84 53.30 -21.45
N LEU A 287 7.13 52.77 -22.45
CA LEU A 287 7.60 52.57 -23.82
C LEU A 287 6.68 53.26 -24.82
N SER A 288 7.23 53.71 -25.95
CA SER A 288 6.47 54.23 -27.09
C SER A 288 6.99 53.63 -28.40
N PRO A 289 6.18 53.55 -29.47
CA PRO A 289 6.65 53.12 -30.79
C PRO A 289 7.90 53.89 -31.23
N ALA A 290 8.90 53.18 -31.74
CA ALA A 290 10.06 53.82 -32.34
C ALA A 290 9.60 54.65 -33.57
N PRO A 291 10.16 55.84 -33.80
CA PRO A 291 9.88 56.60 -35.01
C PRO A 291 10.22 55.75 -36.23
N VAL A 292 9.31 55.69 -37.20
CA VAL A 292 9.59 55.05 -38.49
C VAL A 292 10.77 55.81 -39.11
N PRO A 293 11.87 55.13 -39.51
CA PRO A 293 12.99 55.83 -40.12
C PRO A 293 12.47 56.57 -41.35
N VAL A 294 12.61 57.89 -41.33
CA VAL A 294 12.34 58.71 -42.51
C VAL A 294 13.38 58.27 -43.54
N PRO A 295 12.97 57.82 -44.75
CA PRO A 295 13.93 57.45 -45.77
C PRO A 295 14.89 58.62 -45.96
N GLU A 296 16.18 58.38 -45.73
CA GLU A 296 17.22 59.38 -45.96
C GLU A 296 17.05 59.89 -47.39
N SER A 297 16.82 61.18 -47.55
CA SER A 297 16.84 61.79 -48.88
C SER A 297 18.24 61.55 -49.43
N VAL A 298 18.35 60.79 -50.51
CA VAL A 298 19.60 60.47 -51.20
C VAL A 298 20.39 61.76 -51.40
N LYS A 299 21.43 61.98 -50.58
CA LYS A 299 22.38 63.08 -50.79
C LYS A 299 23.18 62.73 -52.05
N PRO A 300 23.32 63.64 -53.04
CA PRO A 300 24.13 63.40 -54.22
C PRO A 300 25.55 62.98 -53.83
N ALA A 301 26.05 61.91 -54.45
CA ALA A 301 27.36 61.34 -54.19
C ALA A 301 28.47 62.39 -54.32
N GLU A 302 29.23 62.60 -53.24
CA GLU A 302 30.48 63.36 -53.29
C GLU A 302 31.58 62.50 -53.96
N PRO A 303 32.52 63.11 -54.71
CA PRO A 303 33.56 62.39 -55.43
C PRO A 303 34.52 61.65 -54.50
N ILE A 304 34.78 60.40 -54.84
CA ILE A 304 35.64 59.47 -54.10
C ILE A 304 37.11 59.88 -54.29
N THR A 305 37.79 60.28 -53.23
CA THR A 305 39.27 60.36 -53.19
C THR A 305 39.83 58.98 -52.84
N PRO A 306 40.86 58.47 -53.55
CA PRO A 306 41.43 57.15 -53.28
C PRO A 306 42.26 57.18 -51.99
N VAL A 307 41.88 56.36 -51.00
CA VAL A 307 42.66 56.15 -49.78
C VAL A 307 43.40 54.81 -49.87
N ILE A 308 44.70 54.91 -49.61
CA ILE A 308 45.73 53.89 -49.64
C ILE A 308 45.47 52.81 -48.57
N GLN A 309 45.61 51.54 -48.94
CA GLN A 309 45.55 50.40 -48.03
C GLN A 309 46.81 50.31 -47.16
N GLU A 310 46.61 50.22 -45.85
CA GLU A 310 47.62 49.88 -44.85
C GLU A 310 47.44 48.41 -44.42
N PRO A 311 48.52 47.59 -44.31
CA PRO A 311 48.41 46.16 -44.03
C PRO A 311 48.13 45.86 -42.56
N GLN A 312 47.20 44.92 -42.32
CA GLN A 312 46.88 44.38 -40.99
C GLN A 312 47.95 43.38 -40.49
N PRO A 313 48.27 43.35 -39.19
CA PRO A 313 49.14 42.35 -38.59
C PRO A 313 48.41 41.04 -38.25
N VAL A 314 49.12 39.93 -38.48
CA VAL A 314 48.74 38.54 -38.16
C VAL A 314 48.70 38.35 -36.64
N THR A 315 47.64 37.75 -36.11
CA THR A 315 47.54 37.36 -34.70
C THR A 315 47.62 35.84 -34.60
N GLU A 316 48.60 35.37 -33.82
CA GLU A 316 49.00 33.99 -33.65
C GLU A 316 48.07 33.19 -32.72
N THR A 317 48.00 31.89 -33.02
CA THR A 317 47.33 30.82 -32.29
C THR A 317 48.04 30.49 -30.97
N PRO A 318 47.34 30.28 -29.83
CA PRO A 318 47.96 29.75 -28.64
C PRO A 318 48.03 28.21 -28.68
N VAL A 319 49.24 27.69 -28.49
CA VAL A 319 49.59 26.29 -28.22
C VAL A 319 49.20 25.96 -26.78
N SER A 320 48.53 24.83 -26.56
CA SER A 320 48.21 24.30 -25.23
C SER A 320 49.06 23.07 -24.95
N ASP A 321 50.10 23.25 -24.14
CA ASP A 321 50.92 22.18 -23.57
C ASP A 321 50.14 21.46 -22.45
N THR A 322 50.12 20.13 -22.49
CA THR A 322 49.70 19.28 -21.36
C THR A 322 50.76 18.20 -21.16
N PRO A 323 51.38 18.08 -19.97
CA PRO A 323 52.46 17.14 -19.72
C PRO A 323 51.95 15.72 -19.39
N GLU A 324 52.67 14.75 -19.95
CA GLU A 324 52.57 13.30 -19.78
C GLU A 324 53.20 12.85 -18.44
N PRO A 325 52.62 11.89 -17.70
CA PRO A 325 53.22 11.36 -16.46
C PRO A 325 54.33 10.33 -16.73
N PRO A 326 55.25 10.10 -15.76
CA PRO A 326 56.52 9.44 -16.00
C PRO A 326 56.44 7.91 -15.99
N VAL A 327 57.24 7.30 -16.86
CA VAL A 327 57.54 5.87 -16.94
C VAL A 327 58.30 5.43 -15.70
N GLU A 328 57.73 4.50 -14.93
CA GLU A 328 58.36 3.87 -13.76
C GLU A 328 58.98 2.52 -14.14
N GLN A 329 60.15 2.25 -13.56
CA GLN A 329 61.11 1.22 -13.92
C GLN A 329 60.64 -0.21 -13.58
N ASP A 330 60.97 -1.13 -14.50
CA ASP A 330 60.82 -2.58 -14.41
C ASP A 330 61.90 -3.18 -13.51
N ASP A 331 61.54 -3.63 -12.31
CA ASP A 331 62.35 -4.51 -11.46
C ASP A 331 61.83 -5.96 -11.56
N GLY A 332 62.63 -6.80 -12.22
CA GLY A 332 62.30 -8.19 -12.53
C GLY A 332 62.13 -9.10 -11.31
N SER A 333 60.98 -9.01 -10.63
CA SER A 333 60.47 -10.04 -9.73
C SER A 333 59.32 -10.77 -10.43
N VAL A 334 59.57 -12.01 -10.85
CA VAL A 334 58.55 -12.90 -11.39
C VAL A 334 57.60 -13.29 -10.25
N SER A 335 56.58 -12.48 -10.02
CA SER A 335 55.38 -12.91 -9.31
C SER A 335 54.56 -13.77 -10.27
N ILE A 336 54.36 -15.04 -9.94
CA ILE A 336 53.37 -15.86 -10.65
C ILE A 336 52.01 -15.38 -10.11
N PRO A 337 51.17 -14.72 -10.92
CA PRO A 337 49.84 -14.32 -10.46
C PRO A 337 49.01 -15.60 -10.25
N VAL A 338 48.90 -16.04 -8.99
CA VAL A 338 47.89 -17.02 -8.60
C VAL A 338 46.55 -16.31 -8.78
N LYS A 339 45.90 -16.57 -9.92
CA LYS A 339 44.54 -16.10 -10.19
C LYS A 339 43.59 -16.91 -9.30
N VAL A 340 43.47 -16.52 -8.04
CA VAL A 340 42.46 -17.07 -7.14
C VAL A 340 41.11 -16.63 -7.70
N THR A 341 40.39 -17.56 -8.32
CA THR A 341 39.00 -17.31 -8.69
C THR A 341 38.21 -17.24 -7.39
N PRO A 342 37.55 -16.11 -7.07
CA PRO A 342 36.74 -16.02 -5.87
C PRO A 342 35.70 -17.16 -5.86
N PRO A 343 35.47 -17.82 -4.71
CA PRO A 343 34.45 -18.85 -4.63
C PRO A 343 33.10 -18.26 -5.04
N ASP A 344 32.36 -18.96 -5.90
CA ASP A 344 31.02 -18.55 -6.31
C ASP A 344 30.12 -18.45 -5.06
N PRO A 345 29.58 -17.26 -4.73
CA PRO A 345 28.74 -17.06 -3.55
C PRO A 345 27.44 -17.89 -3.58
N ASN A 346 27.10 -18.52 -4.70
CA ASN A 346 25.90 -19.34 -4.88
C ASN A 346 26.17 -20.85 -4.95
N LYS A 347 27.43 -21.30 -4.87
CA LYS A 347 27.78 -22.73 -5.01
C LYS A 347 27.02 -23.65 -4.05
N TRP A 348 26.68 -23.14 -2.87
CA TRP A 348 25.89 -23.88 -1.88
C TRP A 348 24.49 -24.30 -2.39
N LYS A 349 23.93 -23.63 -3.39
CA LYS A 349 22.63 -24.00 -4.00
C LYS A 349 22.68 -25.35 -4.69
N GLU A 350 23.84 -25.76 -5.19
CA GLU A 350 24.06 -27.06 -5.84
C GLU A 350 23.94 -28.24 -4.85
N SER A 351 24.07 -27.98 -3.54
CA SER A 351 23.89 -29.01 -2.50
C SER A 351 22.41 -29.35 -2.23
N TYR A 352 21.47 -28.64 -2.86
CA TYR A 352 20.05 -28.85 -2.64
C TYR A 352 19.60 -30.23 -3.08
N THR A 353 19.04 -31.00 -2.15
CA THR A 353 18.42 -32.30 -2.40
C THR A 353 16.95 -32.23 -2.04
N ALA A 354 16.07 -32.48 -3.02
CA ALA A 354 14.63 -32.55 -2.80
C ALA A 354 14.31 -33.76 -1.90
N ALA A 355 13.56 -33.51 -0.83
CA ALA A 355 13.15 -34.50 0.17
C ALA A 355 11.88 -33.98 0.85
N PRO A 356 10.74 -34.02 0.14
CA PRO A 356 9.50 -33.43 0.63
C PRO A 356 9.06 -34.14 1.91
N ASN A 357 8.86 -33.38 2.98
CA ASN A 357 8.45 -33.88 4.29
C ASN A 357 7.63 -32.82 5.03
N GLU A 358 6.81 -33.26 5.98
CA GLU A 358 6.05 -32.40 6.87
C GLU A 358 6.58 -32.51 8.31
N PHE A 359 6.66 -31.35 8.94
CA PHE A 359 7.37 -31.17 10.19
C PHE A 359 6.57 -30.24 11.10
N VAL A 360 6.55 -30.49 12.41
CA VAL A 360 5.93 -29.58 13.38
C VAL A 360 7.00 -28.96 14.28
N ALA A 361 6.98 -27.64 14.39
CA ALA A 361 7.91 -26.90 15.24
C ALA A 361 7.69 -27.22 16.73
N ARG A 362 8.68 -27.79 17.42
CA ARG A 362 8.60 -28.08 18.87
C ARG A 362 8.88 -26.87 19.76
N LEU A 363 9.60 -25.87 19.24
CA LEU A 363 9.99 -24.65 19.95
C LEU A 363 9.90 -23.46 19.01
N ASP A 364 9.77 -22.26 19.58
CA ASP A 364 9.95 -21.02 18.84
C ASP A 364 11.37 -20.97 18.25
N SER A 365 11.45 -20.66 16.96
CA SER A 365 12.67 -20.63 16.17
C SER A 365 12.54 -19.58 15.05
N VAL A 366 13.49 -19.57 14.13
CA VAL A 366 13.54 -18.62 13.02
C VAL A 366 13.85 -19.38 11.73
N ILE A 367 13.05 -19.10 10.70
CA ILE A 367 13.35 -19.46 9.31
C ILE A 367 14.22 -18.35 8.75
N LYS A 368 15.51 -18.67 8.53
CA LYS A 368 16.50 -17.68 8.11
C LYS A 368 16.41 -17.40 6.62
N ASP A 369 16.49 -16.13 6.22
CA ASP A 369 16.80 -15.81 4.83
C ASP A 369 18.29 -16.04 4.56
N ILE A 370 18.59 -17.06 3.75
CA ILE A 370 19.95 -17.45 3.45
C ILE A 370 20.61 -16.53 2.42
N SER A 371 19.81 -15.78 1.65
CA SER A 371 20.31 -14.77 0.71
C SER A 371 20.74 -13.47 1.41
N GLY A 372 20.13 -13.15 2.55
CA GLY A 372 20.35 -11.89 3.28
C GLY A 372 19.65 -10.67 2.65
N GLU A 373 18.78 -10.90 1.65
CA GLU A 373 18.02 -9.86 0.96
C GLU A 373 16.68 -9.53 1.64
N LYS A 374 16.23 -10.41 2.54
CA LYS A 374 14.92 -10.38 3.19
C LYS A 374 15.05 -10.58 4.69
N GLN A 375 13.98 -10.26 5.39
CA GLN A 375 13.88 -10.46 6.83
C GLN A 375 13.62 -11.92 7.17
N ASP A 376 14.30 -12.39 8.21
CA ASP A 376 14.04 -13.66 8.88
C ASP A 376 12.56 -13.79 9.32
N ILE A 377 12.01 -15.01 9.25
CA ILE A 377 10.61 -15.30 9.58
C ILE A 377 10.55 -16.06 10.91
N ALA A 378 9.70 -15.61 11.84
CA ALA A 378 9.47 -16.35 13.08
C ALA A 378 8.74 -17.68 12.80
N LEU A 379 9.28 -18.77 13.35
CA LEU A 379 8.66 -20.09 13.38
C LEU A 379 8.18 -20.34 14.81
N ARG A 380 6.87 -20.49 15.03
CA ARG A 380 6.32 -20.67 16.39
C ARG A 380 6.20 -22.13 16.75
N GLN A 381 6.31 -22.45 18.05
CA GLN A 381 5.98 -23.78 18.57
C GLN A 381 4.56 -24.20 18.14
N GLY A 382 4.41 -25.46 17.72
CA GLY A 382 3.19 -26.06 17.17
C GLY A 382 2.94 -25.76 15.70
N GLN A 383 3.73 -24.89 15.06
CA GLN A 383 3.54 -24.54 13.65
C GLN A 383 4.04 -25.66 12.72
N THR A 384 3.15 -26.15 11.86
CA THR A 384 3.50 -27.07 10.77
C THR A 384 4.30 -26.34 9.69
N VAL A 385 5.35 -27.00 9.19
CA VAL A 385 6.19 -26.56 8.08
C VAL A 385 6.28 -27.68 7.05
N HIS A 386 5.91 -27.36 5.81
CA HIS A 386 6.19 -28.22 4.66
C HIS A 386 7.59 -27.91 4.14
N VAL A 387 8.46 -28.90 4.17
CA VAL A 387 9.85 -28.83 3.71
C VAL A 387 9.93 -29.49 2.34
N ALA A 388 10.53 -28.82 1.36
CA ALA A 388 10.73 -29.36 0.01
C ALA A 388 12.01 -30.18 -0.13
N GLY A 389 13.00 -29.90 0.72
CA GLY A 389 14.31 -30.54 0.67
C GLY A 389 15.30 -29.93 1.65
N GLN A 390 16.57 -30.27 1.48
CA GLN A 390 17.66 -29.84 2.34
C GLN A 390 18.84 -29.30 1.52
N PHE A 391 19.65 -28.42 2.10
CA PHE A 391 20.90 -27.91 1.50
C PHE A 391 21.91 -27.56 2.59
N GLU A 392 23.17 -27.37 2.23
CA GLU A 392 24.25 -27.00 3.14
C GLU A 392 24.89 -25.68 2.71
N LYS A 393 25.04 -24.74 3.66
CA LYS A 393 25.76 -23.49 3.47
C LYS A 393 26.68 -23.25 4.66
N ASP A 394 27.95 -22.94 4.38
CA ASP A 394 28.97 -22.67 5.40
C ASP A 394 29.08 -23.79 6.46
N GLY A 395 28.95 -25.05 6.04
CA GLY A 395 28.99 -26.24 6.91
C GLY A 395 27.73 -26.46 7.77
N VAL A 396 26.67 -25.66 7.55
CA VAL A 396 25.39 -25.78 8.27
C VAL A 396 24.33 -26.32 7.31
N LYS A 397 23.68 -27.41 7.70
CA LYS A 397 22.53 -27.97 6.97
C LYS A 397 21.25 -27.22 7.32
N TYR A 398 20.43 -27.00 6.30
CA TYR A 398 19.15 -26.31 6.39
C TYR A 398 18.04 -27.10 5.69
N TYR A 399 16.84 -27.10 6.28
CA TYR A 399 15.62 -27.49 5.60
C TYR A 399 15.07 -26.32 4.79
N ARG A 400 14.87 -26.51 3.49
CA ARG A 400 14.23 -25.51 2.61
C ARG A 400 12.73 -25.72 2.60
N THR A 401 11.96 -24.69 2.91
CA THR A 401 10.49 -24.79 2.92
C THR A 401 9.91 -24.90 1.49
N GLN A 402 8.74 -25.50 1.35
CA GLN A 402 8.02 -25.60 0.06
C GLN A 402 7.73 -24.22 -0.52
N ARG A 403 7.24 -23.30 0.32
CA ARG A 403 7.00 -21.89 -0.05
C ARG A 403 8.27 -21.17 -0.52
N SER A 404 9.44 -21.51 0.04
CA SER A 404 10.73 -20.97 -0.38
C SER A 404 11.05 -21.37 -1.83
N VAL A 405 10.80 -22.63 -2.20
CA VAL A 405 10.95 -23.12 -3.58
C VAL A 405 9.98 -22.42 -4.54
N GLU A 406 8.70 -22.35 -4.19
CA GLU A 406 7.64 -21.78 -5.03
C GLU A 406 7.87 -20.29 -5.37
N ASN A 407 8.42 -19.53 -4.42
CA ASN A 407 8.68 -18.10 -4.62
C ASN A 407 10.08 -17.81 -5.18
N GLY A 408 10.89 -18.84 -5.46
CA GLY A 408 12.29 -18.67 -5.89
C GLY A 408 13.20 -18.09 -4.81
N TRP A 409 12.79 -18.15 -3.54
CA TRP A 409 13.57 -17.65 -2.41
C TRP A 409 14.42 -18.76 -1.79
N TRP A 410 15.33 -18.37 -0.90
CA TRP A 410 16.18 -19.30 -0.18
C TRP A 410 16.08 -19.08 1.31
N TYR A 411 14.92 -19.42 1.86
CA TYR A 411 14.73 -19.59 3.30
C TYR A 411 15.14 -20.99 3.76
N GLY A 412 15.81 -21.06 4.91
CA GLY A 412 16.30 -22.28 5.52
C GLY A 412 16.04 -22.36 7.03
N ILE A 413 15.64 -23.54 7.52
CA ILE A 413 15.56 -23.85 8.94
C ILE A 413 16.80 -24.69 9.32
N PRO A 414 17.68 -24.23 10.23
CA PRO A 414 18.89 -24.98 10.59
C PRO A 414 18.56 -26.37 11.15
N PHE A 415 19.27 -27.42 10.74
CA PHE A 415 19.07 -28.78 11.28
C PHE A 415 19.31 -28.86 12.79
N LYS A 416 20.24 -28.03 13.31
CA LYS A 416 20.62 -28.01 14.72
C LYS A 416 19.57 -27.40 15.64
N THR A 417 18.56 -26.69 15.11
CA THR A 417 17.38 -26.41 15.92
C THR A 417 16.65 -27.73 16.06
N GLN A 418 16.75 -28.37 17.25
CA GLN A 418 16.08 -29.62 17.67
C GLN A 418 14.54 -29.52 17.65
N SER A 419 14.00 -28.59 16.86
CA SER A 419 12.65 -28.08 16.92
C SER A 419 11.74 -28.78 15.94
N ILE A 420 12.09 -29.91 15.33
CA ILE A 420 11.30 -30.50 14.26
C ILE A 420 11.30 -32.03 14.37
N ASP A 421 10.12 -32.62 14.59
CA ASP A 421 9.89 -34.07 14.37
C ASP A 421 9.34 -34.29 12.97
N THR A 422 9.84 -35.31 12.29
CA THR A 422 9.06 -36.03 11.28
C THR A 422 7.77 -36.50 11.92
N LEU A 423 6.61 -36.15 11.36
CA LEU A 423 5.36 -36.84 11.67
C LEU A 423 5.63 -38.34 11.52
N LEU A 424 5.58 -39.06 12.65
CA LEU A 424 5.86 -40.48 12.75
C LEU A 424 5.06 -41.24 11.68
N ASP A 425 5.73 -42.16 11.01
CA ASP A 425 5.13 -43.20 10.19
C ASP A 425 4.00 -43.83 11.02
N THR A 426 2.76 -43.68 10.57
CA THR A 426 1.54 -43.93 11.37
C THR A 426 1.26 -45.42 11.61
N ASP A 427 2.18 -46.30 11.25
CA ASP A 427 1.95 -47.74 11.27
C ASP A 427 2.31 -48.42 12.61
N ASP A 428 2.93 -47.73 13.59
CA ASP A 428 3.43 -48.39 14.82
C ASP A 428 3.06 -47.73 16.18
N VAL A 429 2.15 -46.74 16.26
CA VAL A 429 1.90 -46.00 17.54
C VAL A 429 0.42 -45.86 17.94
N PHE A 430 -0.42 -46.87 17.70
CA PHE A 430 -1.81 -46.89 18.20
C PHE A 430 -2.22 -48.15 18.95
N ASP A 431 -1.30 -48.78 19.69
CA ASP A 431 -1.65 -49.68 20.80
C ASP A 431 -1.58 -48.92 22.15
N LEU A 432 -2.35 -47.84 22.25
CA LEU A 432 -2.69 -47.25 23.55
C LEU A 432 -3.99 -47.89 24.03
N ASP A 433 -3.84 -48.83 24.96
CA ASP A 433 -4.94 -49.52 25.63
C ASP A 433 -5.81 -48.50 26.40
N ILE A 434 -6.96 -48.17 25.81
CA ILE A 434 -7.90 -47.15 26.31
C ILE A 434 -8.44 -47.52 27.71
N ASP A 435 -8.39 -48.80 28.07
CA ASP A 435 -8.88 -49.28 29.37
C ASP A 435 -7.99 -48.80 30.54
N ASP A 436 -6.70 -48.57 30.31
CA ASP A 436 -5.76 -48.12 31.34
C ASP A 436 -5.89 -46.61 31.66
N ILE A 437 -6.34 -45.83 30.66
CA ILE A 437 -6.65 -44.41 30.82
C ILE A 437 -7.97 -44.22 31.60
N VAL A 438 -8.92 -45.15 31.45
CA VAL A 438 -10.22 -45.08 32.15
C VAL A 438 -10.09 -45.49 33.62
N ALA A 439 -9.14 -46.38 33.95
CA ALA A 439 -8.88 -46.81 35.32
C ALA A 439 -8.46 -45.64 36.24
N ASN A 440 -7.68 -44.70 35.71
CA ASN A 440 -7.05 -43.62 36.48
C ASN A 440 -7.88 -42.33 36.63
N LEU A 441 -9.10 -42.26 36.08
CA LEU A 441 -9.97 -41.10 36.26
C LEU A 441 -10.54 -41.02 37.68
N THR A 442 -10.53 -39.82 38.25
CA THR A 442 -11.16 -39.53 39.54
C THR A 442 -12.67 -39.70 39.46
N LEU A 443 -13.33 -39.94 40.60
CA LEU A 443 -14.79 -40.13 40.66
C LEU A 443 -15.56 -38.94 40.05
N LYS A 444 -15.01 -37.73 40.17
CA LYS A 444 -15.57 -36.49 39.61
C LYS A 444 -15.49 -36.47 38.07
N GLU A 445 -14.39 -36.94 37.49
CA GLU A 445 -14.21 -37.00 36.03
C GLU A 445 -15.07 -38.10 35.41
N LYS A 446 -15.20 -39.24 36.09
CA LYS A 446 -16.14 -40.31 35.71
C LYS A 446 -17.59 -39.80 35.73
N LEU A 447 -17.95 -38.99 36.73
CA LEU A 447 -19.29 -38.39 36.84
C LEU A 447 -19.54 -37.34 35.75
N ILE A 448 -18.56 -36.48 35.43
CA ILE A 448 -18.69 -35.48 34.35
C ILE A 448 -18.87 -36.16 32.99
N LYS A 449 -18.12 -37.22 32.70
CA LYS A 449 -18.26 -38.00 31.47
C LYS A 449 -19.64 -38.67 31.40
N PHE A 450 -20.11 -39.26 32.50
CA PHE A 450 -21.43 -39.89 32.58
C PHE A 450 -22.55 -38.88 32.37
N VAL A 451 -22.49 -37.72 33.03
CA VAL A 451 -23.47 -36.64 32.85
C VAL A 451 -23.50 -36.17 31.40
N ALA A 452 -22.34 -35.95 30.77
CA ALA A 452 -22.24 -35.55 29.36
C ALA A 452 -22.88 -36.59 28.43
N LEU A 453 -22.62 -37.88 28.66
CA LEU A 453 -23.19 -38.98 27.87
C LEU A 453 -24.72 -39.06 28.01
N VAL A 454 -25.21 -38.92 29.25
CA VAL A 454 -26.64 -38.98 29.57
C VAL A 454 -27.39 -37.77 29.01
N THR A 455 -26.84 -36.55 29.10
CA THR A 455 -27.44 -35.35 28.49
C THR A 455 -27.43 -35.40 26.95
N GLY A 456 -26.41 -36.00 26.34
CA GLY A 456 -26.38 -36.26 24.90
C GLY A 456 -27.46 -37.27 24.46
N TRP A 457 -27.74 -38.25 25.30
CA TRP A 457 -28.76 -39.26 25.01
C TRP A 457 -30.19 -38.71 25.15
N PHE A 458 -30.48 -37.93 26.19
CA PHE A 458 -31.81 -37.33 26.40
C PHE A 458 -32.17 -36.29 25.32
N SER A 459 -31.19 -35.53 24.83
CA SER A 459 -31.40 -34.59 23.72
C SER A 459 -31.70 -35.29 22.37
N THR A 460 -31.26 -36.54 22.22
CA THR A 460 -31.54 -37.37 21.05
C THR A 460 -32.91 -38.07 21.14
N LEU A 461 -33.32 -38.50 22.34
CA LEU A 461 -34.63 -39.13 22.59
C LEU A 461 -35.79 -38.14 22.55
N GLY A 462 -35.61 -36.89 23.02
CA GLY A 462 -36.66 -35.86 22.98
C GLY A 462 -37.06 -35.40 21.57
N LYS A 463 -36.27 -35.72 20.55
CA LYS A 463 -36.59 -35.44 19.13
C LYS A 463 -37.36 -36.57 18.44
N LYS A 464 -37.32 -37.80 18.97
CA LYS A 464 -38.02 -38.95 18.36
C LYS A 464 -39.46 -39.14 18.80
N THR A 465 -39.98 -38.31 19.72
CA THR A 465 -41.36 -38.39 20.23
C THR A 465 -42.24 -37.21 19.79
N LYS A 466 -41.82 -36.46 18.77
CA LYS A 466 -42.58 -35.35 18.16
C LYS A 466 -42.75 -35.47 16.63
N GLU A 467 -42.58 -36.66 16.10
CA GLU A 467 -43.15 -37.12 14.82
C GLU A 467 -44.15 -38.23 15.14
#